data_AF-A0A1H0VMI6-F1
#
_entry.id   AF-A0A1H0VMI6-F1
#
_cell.length_a   1.000
_cell.length_b   1.000
_cell.length_c   1.000
_cell.angle_alpha   90.00
_cell.angle_beta   90.00
_cell.angle_gamma   90.00
#
_symmetry.space_group_name_H-M   'P 1'
#
loop_
_entity.id
_entity.type
_entity.pdbx_description
1 polymer ?
#
loop_
_entity_poly.entity_id
_entity_poly.type
_entity_poly.pdbx_seq_one_letter_code
_entity_poly.pdbx_strand_id
1 'polypeptide(L)'
;MAEFEWWAHKPIALKAGVPSDVVEAIRVGKTPEFSLADEAVVYDFITELHATRNVSDALYQRALDVLGKDMVVDLVGVAGYYTLISMTINVFGVVPPDGSAPELQKA
;
A
#
# COMPACT_ATOMS: atom_id res chain seq x y z
N MET A 1 -2.25 7.58 -3.66
CA MET A 1 -3.29 6.57 -3.91
C MET A 1 -4.58 7.28 -4.27
N ALA A 2 -5.44 6.67 -5.08
CA ALA A 2 -6.69 7.25 -5.52
C ALA A 2 -7.84 6.78 -4.62
N GLU A 3 -8.85 7.63 -4.43
CA GLU A 3 -10.00 7.31 -3.56
C GLU A 3 -10.73 6.03 -3.98
N PHE A 4 -10.91 5.82 -5.30
CA PHE A 4 -11.54 4.63 -5.82
C PHE A 4 -10.78 3.35 -5.44
N GLU A 5 -9.45 3.37 -5.48
CA GLU A 5 -8.63 2.21 -5.09
C GLU A 5 -8.81 1.92 -3.60
N TRP A 6 -8.89 2.96 -2.76
CA TRP A 6 -9.11 2.79 -1.33
C TRP A 6 -10.47 2.16 -1.06
N TRP A 7 -11.53 2.70 -1.66
CA TRP A 7 -12.88 2.15 -1.60
C TRP A 7 -12.93 0.67 -2.04
N ALA A 8 -12.25 0.32 -3.14
CA ALA A 8 -12.25 -1.04 -3.67
C ALA A 8 -11.43 -2.02 -2.81
N HIS A 9 -10.24 -1.61 -2.35
CA HIS A 9 -9.30 -2.53 -1.69
C HIS A 9 -9.45 -2.61 -0.17
N LYS A 10 -9.96 -1.56 0.51
CA LYS A 10 -10.22 -1.61 1.96
C LYS A 10 -11.05 -2.83 2.38
N PRO A 11 -12.23 -3.12 1.79
CA PRO A 11 -13.02 -4.29 2.19
C PRO A 11 -12.32 -5.62 1.85
N ILE A 12 -11.49 -5.65 0.81
CA ILE A 12 -10.69 -6.84 0.46
C ILE A 12 -9.61 -7.08 1.52
N ALA A 13 -8.89 -6.05 1.95
CA ALA A 13 -7.87 -6.13 2.99
C ALA A 13 -8.47 -6.61 4.32
N LEU A 14 -9.60 -6.03 4.75
CA LEU A 14 -10.31 -6.45 5.96
C LEU A 14 -10.76 -7.92 5.87
N LYS A 15 -11.31 -8.33 4.71
CA LYS A 15 -11.72 -9.73 4.48
C LYS A 15 -10.54 -10.71 4.46
N ALA A 16 -9.37 -10.25 4.00
CA ALA A 16 -8.13 -11.04 4.00
C ALA A 16 -7.49 -11.17 5.39
N GLY A 17 -7.98 -10.42 6.38
CA GLY A 17 -7.53 -10.49 7.77
C GLY A 17 -6.63 -9.35 8.21
N VAL A 18 -6.41 -8.31 7.38
CA VAL A 18 -5.66 -7.12 7.80
C VAL A 18 -6.43 -6.43 8.95
N PRO A 19 -5.79 -6.20 10.12
CA PRO A 19 -6.45 -5.57 11.26
C PRO A 19 -7.01 -4.18 10.93
N SER A 20 -8.19 -3.84 11.46
CA SER A 20 -8.86 -2.58 11.12
C SER A 20 -8.10 -1.35 11.63
N ASP A 21 -7.34 -1.48 12.72
CA ASP A 21 -6.45 -0.46 13.24
C ASP A 21 -5.22 -0.23 12.33
N VAL A 22 -4.67 -1.28 11.73
CA VAL A 22 -3.63 -1.17 10.70
C VAL A 22 -4.15 -0.43 9.47
N VAL A 23 -5.34 -0.82 8.98
CA VAL A 23 -6.01 -0.13 7.86
C VAL A 23 -6.22 1.35 8.20
N GLU A 24 -6.72 1.66 9.39
CA GLU A 24 -6.94 3.04 9.82
C GLU A 24 -5.62 3.83 9.93
N ALA A 25 -4.57 3.23 10.49
CA ALA A 25 -3.24 3.85 10.55
C ALA A 25 -2.73 4.23 9.16
N ILE A 26 -2.83 3.32 8.19
CA ILE A 26 -2.47 3.59 6.79
C ILE A 26 -3.32 4.73 6.22
N ARG A 27 -4.65 4.72 6.45
CA ARG A 27 -5.58 5.74 5.93
C ARG A 27 -5.20 7.14 6.38
N VAL A 28 -4.78 7.30 7.63
CA VAL A 28 -4.44 8.60 8.22
C VAL A 28 -2.96 8.95 8.15
N GLY A 29 -2.15 8.15 7.44
CA GLY A 29 -0.71 8.39 7.28
C GLY A 29 0.10 8.19 8.57
N LYS A 30 -0.36 7.35 9.49
CA LYS A 30 0.41 6.90 10.66
C LYS A 30 1.14 5.60 10.34
N THR A 31 2.29 5.39 10.96
CA THR A 31 2.99 4.11 10.94
C THR A 31 2.19 3.08 11.73
N PRO A 32 1.70 2.00 11.11
CA PRO A 32 1.02 0.92 11.82
C PRO A 32 2.01 0.10 12.66
N GLU A 33 1.50 -0.55 13.69
CA GLU A 33 2.25 -1.59 14.40
C GLU A 33 1.88 -2.95 13.83
N PHE A 34 2.90 -3.74 13.47
CA PHE A 34 2.73 -5.09 12.93
C PHE A 34 3.27 -6.11 13.92
N SER A 35 2.53 -7.20 14.10
CA SER A 35 2.98 -8.33 14.92
C SER A 35 3.79 -9.34 14.12
N LEU A 36 3.63 -9.36 12.79
CA LEU A 36 4.33 -10.25 11.87
C LEU A 36 5.45 -9.49 11.15
N ALA A 37 6.62 -10.11 11.07
CA ALA A 37 7.82 -9.49 10.51
C ALA A 37 7.72 -9.26 8.99
N ASP A 38 7.01 -10.12 8.28
CA ASP A 38 6.74 -9.99 6.84
C ASP A 38 5.83 -8.79 6.54
N GLU A 39 4.75 -8.60 7.31
CA GLU A 39 3.87 -7.42 7.18
C GLU A 39 4.64 -6.11 7.41
N ALA A 40 5.48 -6.06 8.46
CA ALA A 40 6.32 -4.90 8.76
C ALA A 40 7.29 -4.59 7.61
N VAL A 41 7.95 -5.62 7.08
CA VAL A 41 8.89 -5.48 5.95
C VAL A 41 8.19 -5.02 4.68
N VAL A 42 7.01 -5.56 4.36
CA VAL A 42 6.22 -5.13 3.21
C VAL A 42 5.84 -3.65 3.33
N TYR A 43 5.34 -3.22 4.50
CA TYR A 43 4.98 -1.83 4.75
C TYR A 43 6.17 -0.88 4.57
N ASP A 44 7.30 -1.18 5.23
CA ASP A 44 8.51 -0.36 5.17
C ASP A 44 9.03 -0.27 3.73
N PHE A 45 9.06 -1.39 3.01
CA PHE A 45 9.54 -1.47 1.64
C PHE A 45 8.70 -0.62 0.69
N ILE A 46 7.37 -0.76 0.74
CA ILE A 46 6.46 0.00 -0.11
C ILE A 46 6.52 1.49 0.23
N THR A 47 6.64 1.83 1.52
CA THR A 47 6.72 3.21 1.99
C THR A 47 8.00 3.90 1.52
N GLU A 48 9.17 3.29 1.71
CA GLU A 48 10.45 3.85 1.25
C GLU A 48 10.51 3.93 -0.28
N LEU A 49 10.01 2.89 -0.97
CA LEU A 49 9.97 2.84 -2.42
C LEU A 49 9.14 3.99 -3.02
N HIS A 50 7.96 4.27 -2.49
CA HIS A 50 7.14 5.38 -2.99
C HIS A 50 7.72 6.75 -2.63
N ALA A 51 8.34 6.88 -1.46
CA ALA A 51 8.93 8.15 -1.02
C ALA A 51 10.18 8.52 -1.82
N THR A 52 11.06 7.55 -2.08
CA THR A 52 12.40 7.82 -2.61
C THR A 52 12.61 7.30 -4.04
N ARG A 53 11.68 6.49 -4.56
CA ARG A 53 11.82 5.72 -5.81
C ARG A 53 12.97 4.70 -5.77
N ASN A 54 13.40 4.36 -4.56
CA ASN A 54 14.43 3.36 -4.28
C ASN A 54 14.20 2.76 -2.88
N VAL A 55 15.02 1.81 -2.47
CA VAL A 55 15.06 1.29 -1.10
C VAL A 55 16.51 1.25 -0.62
N SER A 56 16.73 1.46 0.67
CA SER A 56 18.07 1.34 1.25
C SER A 56 18.59 -0.09 1.17
N ASP A 57 19.91 -0.28 1.07
CA ASP A 57 20.54 -1.60 1.03
C ASP A 57 20.16 -2.45 2.25
N ALA A 58 20.07 -1.81 3.42
CA ALA A 58 19.66 -2.47 4.66
C ALA A 58 18.22 -2.99 4.59
N LEU A 59 17.29 -2.19 4.04
CA LEU A 59 15.90 -2.60 3.86
C LEU A 59 15.76 -3.68 2.78
N TYR A 60 16.49 -3.54 1.68
CA TYR A 60 16.51 -4.53 0.60
C TYR A 60 17.00 -5.90 1.11
N GLN A 61 18.11 -5.94 1.86
CA GLN A 61 18.62 -7.18 2.43
C GLN A 61 17.63 -7.81 3.42
N ARG A 62 17.05 -6.99 4.30
CA ARG A 62 16.02 -7.46 5.23
C ARG A 62 14.79 -8.02 4.51
N ALA A 63 14.39 -7.41 3.39
CA ALA A 63 13.29 -7.89 2.57
C ALA A 63 13.61 -9.23 1.89
N LEU A 64 14.83 -9.41 1.39
CA LEU A 64 15.28 -10.70 0.86
C LEU A 64 15.30 -11.79 1.94
N ASP A 65 15.73 -11.47 3.16
CA ASP A 65 15.83 -12.45 4.25
C ASP A 65 14.45 -12.92 4.72
N VAL A 66 13.46 -12.02 4.74
CA VAL A 66 12.09 -12.31 5.23
C VAL A 66 11.17 -12.86 4.13
N LEU A 67 11.24 -12.30 2.92
CA LEU A 67 10.31 -12.59 1.83
C LEU A 67 10.92 -13.43 0.71
N GLY A 68 12.25 -13.44 0.58
CA GLY A 68 12.91 -14.00 -0.59
C GLY A 68 12.78 -13.13 -1.83
N LYS A 69 13.59 -13.47 -2.85
CA LYS A 69 13.76 -12.63 -4.04
C LYS A 69 12.48 -12.48 -4.87
N ASP A 70 11.72 -13.56 -5.05
CA ASP A 70 10.55 -13.56 -5.93
C ASP A 70 9.46 -12.62 -5.38
N MET A 71 9.19 -12.66 -4.08
CA MET A 71 8.25 -11.74 -3.45
C MET A 71 8.73 -10.29 -3.49
N VAL A 72 10.04 -10.04 -3.39
CA VAL A 72 10.58 -8.67 -3.56
C VAL A 72 10.36 -8.15 -4.99
N VAL A 73 10.50 -9.01 -6.01
CA VAL A 73 10.15 -8.65 -7.39
C VAL A 73 8.66 -8.33 -7.51
N ASP A 74 7.80 -9.15 -6.90
CA ASP A 74 6.35 -8.93 -6.88
C ASP A 74 5.99 -7.59 -6.20
N LEU A 75 6.64 -7.24 -5.09
CA LEU A 75 6.41 -5.95 -4.40
C LEU A 75 6.70 -4.76 -5.30
N VAL A 76 7.84 -4.77 -6.02
CA VAL A 76 8.19 -3.69 -6.96
C VAL A 76 7.16 -3.62 -8.10
N GLY A 77 6.76 -4.78 -8.63
CA GLY A 77 5.76 -4.86 -9.69
C GLY A 77 4.40 -4.30 -9.26
N VAL A 78 3.89 -4.72 -8.10
CA VAL A 78 2.61 -4.26 -7.53
C VAL A 78 2.65 -2.77 -7.24
N ALA A 79 3.73 -2.26 -6.64
CA ALA A 79 3.91 -0.83 -6.36
C ALA A 79 3.81 0.02 -7.63
N GLY A 80 4.55 -0.36 -8.69
CA GLY A 80 4.54 0.35 -9.96
C GLY A 80 3.19 0.25 -10.68
N TYR A 81 2.59 -0.93 -10.71
CA TYR A 81 1.32 -1.17 -11.40
C TYR A 81 0.17 -0.37 -10.77
N TYR A 82 0.03 -0.40 -9.44
CA TYR A 82 -0.99 0.40 -8.77
C TYR A 82 -0.67 1.89 -8.78
N THR A 83 0.60 2.31 -8.81
CA THR A 83 0.93 3.73 -9.05
C THR A 83 0.37 4.20 -10.40
N LEU A 84 0.55 3.42 -11.48
CA LEU A 84 -0.01 3.73 -12.80
C LEU A 84 -1.54 3.80 -12.79
N ILE A 85 -2.21 2.83 -12.18
CA ILE A 85 -3.67 2.80 -12.06
C ILE A 85 -4.16 4.01 -11.27
N SER A 86 -3.52 4.30 -10.13
CA SER A 86 -3.83 5.44 -9.27
C SER A 86 -3.77 6.77 -10.01
N MET A 87 -2.71 7.00 -10.79
CA MET A 87 -2.58 8.18 -11.64
C MET A 87 -3.73 8.27 -12.66
N THR A 88 -4.06 7.16 -13.30
CA THR A 88 -5.15 7.09 -14.28
C THR A 88 -6.48 7.46 -13.65
N ILE A 89 -6.84 6.83 -12.52
CA ILE A 89 -8.08 7.09 -11.78
C ILE A 89 -8.16 8.56 -11.35
N ASN A 90 -7.08 9.12 -10.82
CA ASN A 90 -7.03 10.51 -10.37
C ASN A 90 -7.21 11.50 -11.53
N VAL A 91 -6.48 11.31 -12.64
CA VAL A 91 -6.54 12.22 -13.81
C VAL A 91 -7.93 12.23 -14.44
N PHE A 92 -8.59 11.08 -14.51
CA PHE A 92 -9.92 10.96 -15.11
C PHE A 92 -11.07 11.12 -14.12
N GLY A 93 -10.78 11.41 -12.84
CA GLY A 93 -11.80 11.68 -11.82
C GLY A 93 -12.77 10.51 -11.60
N VAL A 94 -12.27 9.27 -11.65
CA VAL A 94 -13.10 8.08 -11.44
C VAL A 94 -13.48 7.99 -9.95
N VAL A 95 -14.79 7.87 -9.67
CA VAL A 95 -15.34 7.85 -8.30
C VAL A 95 -16.01 6.51 -7.99
N PRO A 96 -16.15 6.13 -6.71
CA PRO A 96 -16.92 4.96 -6.31
C PRO A 96 -18.34 4.96 -6.91
N PRO A 97 -18.81 3.83 -7.47
CA PRO A 97 -20.10 3.75 -8.17
C PRO A 97 -21.30 3.82 -7.22
N ASP A 98 -21.10 3.55 -5.93
CA ASP A 98 -22.15 3.57 -4.91
C ASP A 98 -22.34 4.96 -4.26
N GLY A 99 -21.58 5.97 -4.71
CA GLY A 99 -21.66 7.32 -4.15
C GLY A 99 -21.03 7.47 -2.77
N SER A 100 -20.20 6.52 -2.33
CA SER A 100 -19.45 6.62 -1.07
C SER A 100 -18.66 7.93 -1.00
N ALA A 101 -18.71 8.58 0.17
CA ALA A 101 -17.91 9.78 0.42
C ALA A 101 -16.41 9.42 0.47
N PRO A 102 -15.52 10.32 0.02
CA PRO A 102 -14.08 10.09 0.11
C PRO A 102 -13.60 9.90 1.55
N GLU A 103 -12.71 8.93 1.75
CA GLU A 103 -12.11 8.61 3.04
C GLU A 103 -10.64 9.06 3.15
N LEU A 104 -9.94 9.17 2.02
CA LEU A 104 -8.56 9.66 2.00
C LEU A 104 -8.54 11.19 2.07
N GLN A 105 -7.56 11.73 2.80
CA GLN A 105 -7.26 13.15 2.72
C GLN A 105 -6.69 13.46 1.33
N LYS A 106 -7.21 14.49 0.67
CA LYS A 106 -6.60 14.99 -0.57
C LYS A 106 -5.22 15.55 -0.24
N ALA A 107 -4.20 15.05 -0.93
CA ALA A 107 -2.85 15.61 -0.91
C ALA A 107 -2.83 17.03 -1.51
#